data_AF-A0AAP2E4V6-F1
#
_entry.id   AF-A0AAP2E4V6-F1
#
_cell.length_a   1.000
_cell.length_b   1.000
_cell.length_c   1.000
_cell.angle_alpha   90.00
_cell.angle_beta   90.00
_cell.angle_gamma   90.00
#
_symmetry.space_group_name_H-M   'P 1'
#
loop_
_entity.id
_entity.type
_entity.pdbx_description
1 polymer ?
#
loop_
_entity_poly.entity_id
_entity_poly.type
_entity_poly.pdbx_seq_one_letter_code
_entity_poly.pdbx_strand_id
1 'polypeptide(L)'
;MAFLEELKITGNLGDLSFYHMQGVDKIVVRRKGGASKDHIRNSPAFATPRLYMSEFGGCSKMGKEVRFMLHPMKAMADYNFSGFINKALKAVQKLDGNSDLGRRAITLSKYPSLLTGFSLNKYTTFDSVVRTPVMYAIDREKRSAQVNIPRLLRDINFFPNNKHTRFRMVVCLGIVPDFTFNPVKGKYEPPAWYDSRYDAETVYSPWYAALKGSPEATLNLTADQVPPDDSYSLMLTIGVQFGSPMEDDVVAPVKRAGAAKILGIAGVNGGTDGESLSVPLNAEHEEIGIPSEAAHTRPEMEAVADDPDEGPSISSRYCMKYVPASASTGTRVYTYAMDVPAKQEIASAEIVEAVYETTGSAASKVLPASSAGSIPAALMTIRRCAVVRLMVRKV
;
A
#
# COMPACT_ATOMS: atom_id res chain seq x y z
N MET A 1 -13.47 -35.66 -6.80
CA MET A 1 -12.80 -34.35 -6.97
C MET A 1 -12.21 -33.77 -5.68
N ALA A 2 -12.55 -34.27 -4.47
CA ALA A 2 -12.01 -33.73 -3.20
C ALA A 2 -10.50 -33.95 -2.99
N PHE A 3 -9.89 -34.99 -3.58
CA PHE A 3 -8.47 -35.31 -3.41
C PHE A 3 -7.50 -34.26 -4.00
N LEU A 4 -7.93 -33.51 -5.02
CA LEU A 4 -7.09 -32.47 -5.64
C LEU A 4 -7.10 -31.15 -4.86
N GLU A 5 -8.10 -30.91 -4.00
CA GLU A 5 -8.17 -29.69 -3.18
C GLU A 5 -7.15 -29.70 -2.03
N GLU A 6 -6.66 -30.87 -1.60
CA GLU A 6 -5.70 -31.02 -0.51
C GLU A 6 -4.25 -31.26 -0.97
N LEU A 7 -4.00 -31.30 -2.27
CA LEU A 7 -2.69 -31.62 -2.82
C LEU A 7 -1.69 -30.46 -2.60
N LYS A 8 -0.92 -30.55 -1.52
CA LYS A 8 0.14 -29.60 -1.17
C LYS A 8 1.48 -30.06 -1.73
N ILE A 9 1.84 -29.58 -2.92
CA ILE A 9 3.16 -29.84 -3.54
C ILE A 9 4.10 -28.67 -3.23
N THR A 10 5.26 -28.97 -2.67
CA THR A 10 6.37 -28.04 -2.48
C THR A 10 7.65 -28.64 -3.04
N GLY A 11 8.51 -27.84 -3.64
CA GLY A 11 9.77 -28.29 -4.23
C GLY A 11 9.84 -28.01 -5.73
N ASN A 12 10.74 -28.71 -6.43
CA ASN A 12 10.92 -28.54 -7.87
C ASN A 12 10.35 -29.76 -8.61
N LEU A 13 9.58 -29.52 -9.66
CA LEU A 13 9.14 -30.53 -10.63
C LEU A 13 9.58 -30.07 -12.02
N GLY A 14 10.69 -30.62 -12.50
CA GLY A 14 11.33 -30.17 -13.74
C GLY A 14 11.67 -28.67 -13.69
N ASP A 15 11.11 -27.91 -14.64
CA ASP A 15 11.29 -26.47 -14.74
C ASP A 15 10.37 -25.65 -13.82
N LEU A 16 9.47 -26.29 -13.07
CA LEU A 16 8.55 -25.61 -12.17
C LEU A 16 9.05 -25.68 -10.73
N SER A 17 9.03 -24.55 -10.02
CA SER A 17 9.27 -24.48 -8.58
C SER A 17 7.97 -24.09 -7.86
N PHE A 18 7.59 -24.90 -6.88
CA PHE A 18 6.40 -24.75 -6.04
C PHE A 18 6.83 -24.37 -4.62
N TYR A 19 6.35 -23.23 -4.12
CA TYR A 19 6.69 -22.76 -2.78
C TYR A 19 5.54 -21.99 -2.13
N HIS A 20 5.54 -21.99 -0.80
CA HIS A 20 4.64 -21.14 -0.02
C HIS A 20 5.28 -19.77 0.19
N MET A 21 4.47 -18.73 0.03
CA MET A 21 4.86 -17.36 0.35
C MET A 21 4.02 -16.87 1.51
N GLN A 22 4.66 -16.34 2.56
CA GLN A 22 3.94 -15.82 3.71
C GLN A 22 3.00 -14.68 3.28
N GLY A 23 1.71 -14.80 3.64
CA GLY A 23 0.67 -13.84 3.25
C GLY A 23 -0.03 -14.16 1.92
N VAL A 24 0.28 -15.31 1.31
CA VAL A 24 -0.45 -15.86 0.16
C VAL A 24 -0.91 -17.27 0.52
N ASP A 25 -2.22 -17.50 0.50
CA ASP A 25 -2.82 -18.79 0.89
C ASP A 25 -2.64 -19.88 -0.16
N LYS A 26 -2.28 -19.49 -1.40
CA LYS A 26 -2.06 -20.38 -2.54
C LYS A 26 -0.58 -20.74 -2.68
N ILE A 27 -0.31 -21.92 -3.24
CA ILE A 27 1.05 -22.30 -3.66
C ILE A 27 1.45 -21.42 -4.84
N VAL A 28 2.63 -20.80 -4.74
CA VAL A 28 3.19 -20.01 -5.83
C VAL A 28 4.00 -20.96 -6.71
N VAL A 29 3.65 -20.99 -7.99
CA VAL A 29 4.34 -21.76 -9.03
C VAL A 29 5.09 -20.81 -9.93
N ARG A 30 6.39 -21.02 -10.10
CA ARG A 30 7.20 -20.27 -11.06
C ARG A 30 7.92 -21.23 -12.00
N ARG A 31 8.06 -20.83 -13.26
CA ARG A 31 8.94 -21.50 -14.21
C ARG A 31 10.36 -20.96 -14.06
N LYS A 32 11.36 -21.83 -14.11
CA LYS A 32 12.76 -21.45 -14.24
C LYS A 32 12.95 -20.76 -15.59
N GLY A 33 13.45 -19.54 -15.58
CA GLY A 33 13.62 -18.73 -16.77
C GLY A 33 14.39 -17.44 -16.47
N GLY A 34 14.52 -16.59 -17.49
CA GLY A 34 15.26 -15.33 -17.42
C GLY A 34 16.57 -15.38 -18.20
N ALA A 35 17.08 -14.20 -18.57
CA ALA A 35 18.37 -14.08 -19.23
C ALA A 35 19.52 -14.45 -18.28
N SER A 36 20.58 -15.05 -18.82
CA SER A 36 21.79 -15.34 -18.05
C SER A 36 22.47 -14.04 -17.59
N LYS A 37 23.22 -14.11 -16.49
CA LYS A 37 23.95 -12.95 -15.94
C LYS A 37 24.89 -12.31 -16.99
N ASP A 38 25.59 -13.14 -17.76
CA ASP A 38 26.50 -12.67 -18.81
C ASP A 38 25.75 -12.04 -19.97
N HIS A 39 24.59 -12.58 -20.32
CA HIS A 39 23.71 -11.98 -21.32
C HIS A 39 23.21 -10.59 -20.87
N ILE A 40 22.75 -10.45 -19.62
CA ILE A 40 22.32 -9.17 -19.06
C ILE A 40 23.47 -8.16 -19.01
N ARG A 41 24.70 -8.61 -18.72
CA ARG A 41 25.87 -7.73 -18.60
C ARG A 41 26.35 -7.20 -19.95
N ASN A 42 26.43 -8.07 -20.95
CA ASN A 42 27.17 -7.78 -22.19
C ASN A 42 26.26 -7.41 -23.37
N SER A 43 25.01 -7.88 -23.40
CA SER A 43 24.15 -7.65 -24.55
C SER A 43 23.69 -6.19 -24.64
N PRO A 44 23.67 -5.60 -25.85
CA PRO A 44 23.17 -4.24 -26.07
C PRO A 44 21.68 -4.11 -25.74
N ALA A 45 20.89 -5.18 -25.90
CA ALA A 45 19.46 -5.18 -25.55
C ALA A 45 19.19 -4.86 -24.06
N PHE A 46 20.17 -5.11 -23.19
CA PHE A 46 20.07 -4.83 -21.76
C PHE A 46 20.72 -3.51 -21.33
N ALA A 47 21.15 -2.64 -22.26
CA ALA A 47 21.77 -1.35 -21.91
C ALA A 47 20.88 -0.49 -21.00
N THR A 48 19.63 -0.23 -21.39
CA THR A 48 18.68 0.55 -20.60
C THR A 48 18.24 -0.18 -19.32
N PRO A 49 17.87 -1.49 -19.36
CA PRO A 49 17.63 -2.26 -18.15
C PRO A 49 18.75 -2.19 -17.11
N ARG A 50 20.03 -2.22 -17.52
CA ARG A 50 21.16 -2.07 -16.58
C ARG A 50 21.16 -0.73 -15.84
N LEU A 51 20.75 0.35 -16.50
CA LEU A 51 20.59 1.66 -15.85
C LEU A 51 19.48 1.63 -14.79
N TYR A 52 18.31 1.06 -15.13
CA TYR A 52 17.23 0.87 -14.15
C TYR A 52 17.62 -0.06 -12.99
N MET A 53 18.41 -1.11 -13.26
CA MET A 53 18.94 -2.01 -12.24
C MET A 53 19.89 -1.29 -11.28
N SER A 54 20.75 -0.39 -11.79
CA SER A 54 21.61 0.47 -10.96
C SER A 54 20.78 1.31 -10.00
N GLU A 55 19.81 2.03 -10.53
CA GLU A 55 18.89 2.87 -9.76
C GLU A 55 18.09 2.08 -8.70
N PHE A 56 17.58 0.91 -9.09
CA PHE A 56 16.87 0.01 -8.18
C PHE A 56 17.78 -0.52 -7.06
N GLY A 57 19.05 -0.79 -7.38
CA GLY A 57 20.07 -1.10 -6.40
C GLY A 57 20.27 0.02 -5.38
N GLY A 58 20.27 1.28 -5.83
CA GLY A 58 20.29 2.46 -4.96
C GLY A 58 19.09 2.51 -4.03
N CYS A 59 17.86 2.39 -4.57
CA CYS A 59 16.64 2.38 -3.78
C CYS A 59 16.64 1.25 -2.75
N SER A 60 17.15 0.07 -3.12
CA SER A 60 17.23 -1.09 -2.22
C SER A 60 18.19 -0.86 -1.06
N LYS A 61 19.32 -0.18 -1.30
CA LYS A 61 20.28 0.19 -0.25
C LYS A 61 19.70 1.25 0.69
N MET A 62 19.14 2.33 0.17
CA MET A 62 18.50 3.34 1.01
C MET A 62 17.32 2.75 1.79
N GLY A 63 16.52 1.88 1.15
CA GLY A 63 15.44 1.17 1.82
C GLY A 63 15.92 0.26 2.95
N LYS A 64 17.16 -0.26 2.88
CA LYS A 64 17.77 -0.99 4.00
C LYS A 64 17.99 -0.05 5.19
N GLU A 65 18.53 1.15 4.96
CA GLU A 65 18.75 2.14 6.03
C GLU A 65 17.42 2.61 6.65
N VAL A 66 16.39 2.87 5.83
CA VAL A 66 15.04 3.18 6.33
C VAL A 66 14.53 2.04 7.23
N ARG A 67 14.65 0.78 6.79
CA ARG A 67 14.23 -0.38 7.59
C ARG A 67 15.05 -0.59 8.85
N PHE A 68 16.32 -0.19 8.83
CA PHE A 68 17.19 -0.23 10.00
C PHE A 68 16.69 0.75 11.06
N MET A 69 16.38 1.99 10.67
CA MET A 69 15.76 2.98 11.56
C MET A 69 14.37 2.55 12.08
N LEU A 70 13.66 1.71 11.33
CA LEU A 70 12.37 1.14 11.74
C LEU A 70 12.51 -0.14 12.58
N HIS A 71 13.72 -0.57 12.93
CA HIS A 71 13.94 -1.80 13.70
C HIS A 71 13.15 -1.85 15.02
N PRO A 72 13.05 -0.76 15.81
CA PRO A 72 12.22 -0.74 17.02
C PRO A 72 10.74 -1.07 16.76
N MET A 73 10.25 -0.81 15.54
CA MET A 73 8.88 -1.08 15.11
C MET A 73 8.65 -2.51 14.62
N LYS A 74 9.71 -3.34 14.49
CA LYS A 74 9.65 -4.69 13.89
C LYS A 74 8.65 -5.62 14.58
N ALA A 75 8.46 -5.48 15.88
CA ALA A 75 7.49 -6.29 16.63
C ALA A 75 6.03 -5.92 16.32
N MET A 76 5.77 -4.73 15.76
CA MET A 76 4.44 -4.22 15.44
C MET A 76 4.16 -4.21 13.94
N ALA A 77 5.18 -4.21 13.10
CA ALA A 77 5.05 -4.16 11.65
C ALA A 77 4.70 -5.52 11.01
N ASP A 78 4.13 -5.48 9.80
CA ASP A 78 3.91 -6.66 8.98
C ASP A 78 5.23 -7.26 8.46
N TYR A 79 5.17 -8.49 7.95
CA TYR A 79 6.36 -9.15 7.40
C TYR A 79 6.92 -8.49 6.13
N ASN A 80 6.08 -7.88 5.30
CA ASN A 80 6.45 -7.49 3.93
C ASN A 80 6.16 -6.00 3.59
N PHE A 81 6.69 -5.08 4.37
CA PHE A 81 6.61 -3.64 4.06
C PHE A 81 7.79 -3.13 3.21
N SER A 82 8.84 -3.95 3.01
CA SER A 82 10.05 -3.58 2.25
C SER A 82 9.78 -3.16 0.80
N GLY A 83 8.87 -3.87 0.11
CA GLY A 83 8.52 -3.55 -1.28
C GLY A 83 7.85 -2.19 -1.41
N PHE A 84 7.00 -1.83 -0.45
CA PHE A 84 6.32 -0.53 -0.44
C PHE A 84 7.29 0.62 -0.12
N ILE A 85 8.24 0.43 0.80
CA ILE A 85 9.33 1.41 1.03
C ILE A 85 10.12 1.62 -0.27
N ASN A 86 10.53 0.53 -0.94
CA ASN A 86 11.27 0.64 -2.20
C ASN A 86 10.44 1.35 -3.29
N LYS A 87 9.12 1.14 -3.34
CA LYS A 87 8.22 1.85 -4.27
C LYS A 87 8.21 3.35 -3.98
N ALA A 88 8.10 3.75 -2.72
CA ALA A 88 8.14 5.16 -2.31
C ALA A 88 9.50 5.80 -2.62
N LEU A 89 10.61 5.13 -2.30
CA LEU A 89 11.95 5.62 -2.65
C LEU A 89 12.19 5.70 -4.15
N LYS A 90 11.59 4.81 -4.94
CA LYS A 90 11.64 4.92 -6.40
C LYS A 90 10.88 6.13 -6.90
N ALA A 91 9.78 6.51 -6.25
CA ALA A 91 9.08 7.76 -6.54
C ALA A 91 9.95 8.98 -6.21
N VAL A 92 10.62 8.99 -5.04
CA VAL A 92 11.61 10.03 -4.68
C VAL A 92 12.70 10.15 -5.75
N GLN A 93 13.28 9.03 -6.17
CA GLN A 93 14.35 9.03 -7.18
C GLN A 93 13.89 9.57 -8.55
N LYS A 94 12.63 9.34 -8.93
CA LYS A 94 12.08 9.85 -10.20
C LYS A 94 11.95 11.38 -10.21
N LEU A 95 11.90 12.02 -9.05
CA LEU A 95 11.84 13.48 -8.91
C LEU A 95 13.20 14.16 -9.11
N ASP A 96 14.29 13.40 -9.24
CA ASP A 96 15.57 13.94 -9.68
C ASP A 96 15.55 14.14 -11.21
N GLY A 97 15.39 15.40 -11.62
CA GLY A 97 15.44 15.82 -13.02
C GLY A 97 16.82 16.28 -13.51
N ASN A 98 17.82 16.33 -12.63
CA ASN A 98 19.13 16.89 -12.97
C ASN A 98 20.14 15.82 -13.38
N SER A 99 20.00 14.59 -12.87
CA SER A 99 20.93 13.50 -13.13
C SER A 99 20.47 12.60 -14.27
N ASP A 100 21.44 12.03 -14.99
CA ASP A 100 21.17 11.04 -16.04
C ASP A 100 20.51 9.76 -15.52
N LEU A 101 19.79 9.08 -16.42
CA LEU A 101 19.22 7.77 -16.14
C LEU A 101 20.31 6.78 -15.70
N GLY A 102 20.06 6.06 -14.60
CA GLY A 102 21.02 5.13 -14.01
C GLY A 102 21.86 5.74 -12.89
N ARG A 103 21.81 7.08 -12.72
CA ARG A 103 22.62 7.86 -11.78
C ARG A 103 21.81 8.83 -10.92
N ARG A 104 20.48 8.87 -11.09
CA ARG A 104 19.58 9.72 -10.30
C ARG A 104 19.71 9.51 -8.80
N ALA A 105 19.91 10.61 -8.09
CA ALA A 105 20.02 10.66 -6.65
C ALA A 105 18.66 10.37 -5.99
N ILE A 106 18.71 9.93 -4.74
CA ILE A 106 17.54 9.61 -3.94
C ILE A 106 17.56 10.57 -2.75
N THR A 107 16.87 11.70 -2.91
CA THR A 107 16.88 12.84 -1.98
C THR A 107 15.58 12.90 -1.19
N LEU A 108 15.46 12.06 -0.16
CA LEU A 108 14.29 12.07 0.72
C LEU A 108 14.18 13.38 1.49
N SER A 109 15.32 14.03 1.77
CA SER A 109 15.38 15.33 2.45
C SER A 109 14.65 16.44 1.70
N LYS A 110 14.49 16.33 0.38
CA LYS A 110 13.75 17.29 -0.45
C LYS A 110 12.27 16.95 -0.57
N TYR A 111 11.92 15.67 -0.42
CA TYR A 111 10.56 15.15 -0.65
C TYR A 111 10.04 14.32 0.54
N PRO A 112 9.98 14.88 1.76
CA PRO A 112 9.60 14.15 2.97
C PRO A 112 8.15 13.64 2.95
N SER A 113 7.27 14.28 2.17
CA SER A 113 5.85 13.92 2.07
C SER A 113 5.61 12.50 1.53
N LEU A 114 6.53 11.96 0.73
CA LEU A 114 6.35 10.65 0.07
C LEU A 114 6.38 9.44 1.02
N LEU A 115 6.94 9.59 2.22
CA LEU A 115 6.95 8.55 3.25
C LEU A 115 6.23 8.97 4.54
N THR A 116 5.73 10.21 4.59
CA THR A 116 4.91 10.70 5.70
C THR A 116 3.57 9.95 5.73
N GLY A 117 3.15 9.50 6.91
CA GLY A 117 1.92 8.71 7.08
C GLY A 117 2.00 7.25 6.62
N PHE A 118 3.18 6.77 6.21
CA PHE A 118 3.33 5.41 5.70
C PHE A 118 2.97 4.35 6.76
N SER A 119 1.99 3.49 6.47
CA SER A 119 1.61 2.38 7.35
C SER A 119 2.54 1.19 7.20
N LEU A 120 3.01 0.65 8.34
CA LEU A 120 3.81 -0.58 8.39
C LEU A 120 2.96 -1.85 8.37
N ASN A 121 1.64 -1.69 8.46
CA ASN A 121 0.66 -2.77 8.51
C ASN A 121 -0.38 -2.61 7.40
N LYS A 122 -0.72 -3.71 6.75
CA LYS A 122 -1.70 -3.75 5.64
C LYS A 122 -3.13 -3.83 6.13
N TYR A 123 -3.39 -4.63 7.18
CA TYR A 123 -4.75 -4.90 7.64
C TYR A 123 -5.10 -4.18 8.94
N THR A 124 -4.23 -4.24 9.95
CA THR A 124 -4.41 -3.54 11.23
C THR A 124 -3.52 -2.29 11.22
N THR A 125 -3.97 -1.22 10.58
CA THR A 125 -3.22 0.04 10.51
C THR A 125 -3.20 0.74 11.86
N PHE A 126 -2.20 1.57 12.12
CA PHE A 126 -2.16 2.37 13.36
C PHE A 126 -3.44 3.21 13.54
N ASP A 127 -3.91 3.85 12.47
CA ASP A 127 -5.11 4.69 12.48
C ASP A 127 -6.41 3.91 12.70
N SER A 128 -6.41 2.60 12.41
CA SER A 128 -7.55 1.73 12.75
C SER A 128 -7.65 1.44 14.25
N VAL A 129 -6.51 1.41 14.94
CA VAL A 129 -6.39 1.15 16.38
C VAL A 129 -6.50 2.44 17.19
N VAL A 130 -5.85 3.52 16.75
CA VAL A 130 -5.89 4.84 17.39
C VAL A 130 -6.51 5.81 16.39
N ARG A 131 -7.80 6.13 16.61
CA ARG A 131 -8.58 6.94 15.67
C ARG A 131 -8.45 8.45 15.89
N THR A 132 -7.88 8.88 17.02
CA THR A 132 -7.55 10.29 17.22
C THR A 132 -6.24 10.62 16.51
N PRO A 133 -6.16 11.74 15.77
CA PRO A 133 -4.89 12.24 15.25
C PRO A 133 -3.87 12.42 16.39
N VAL A 134 -2.67 11.92 16.17
CA VAL A 134 -1.53 12.13 17.07
C VAL A 134 -0.78 13.36 16.59
N MET A 135 -0.74 14.39 17.41
CA MET A 135 -0.03 15.62 17.09
C MET A 135 1.46 15.42 17.32
N TYR A 136 2.28 15.96 16.42
CA TYR A 136 3.73 15.88 16.55
C TYR A 136 4.40 17.13 16.00
N ALA A 137 5.61 17.41 16.51
CA ALA A 137 6.49 18.45 16.01
C ALA A 137 7.89 17.85 15.86
N ILE A 138 8.56 18.15 14.73
CA ILE A 138 9.94 17.73 14.48
C ILE A 138 10.76 19.00 14.29
N ASP A 139 11.72 19.22 15.17
CA ASP A 139 12.70 20.30 15.07
C ASP A 139 13.98 19.72 14.46
N ARG A 140 14.23 20.07 13.19
CA ARG A 140 15.37 19.54 12.43
C ARG A 140 16.71 20.07 12.92
N GLU A 141 16.76 21.32 13.39
CA GLU A 141 17.99 21.96 13.88
C GLU A 141 18.41 21.36 15.21
N LYS A 142 17.46 21.20 16.13
CA LYS A 142 17.71 20.56 17.43
C LYS A 142 17.74 19.04 17.35
N ARG A 143 17.33 18.47 16.21
CA ARG A 143 17.18 17.02 15.99
C ARG A 143 16.31 16.38 17.05
N SER A 144 15.26 17.09 17.44
CA SER A 144 14.33 16.68 18.47
C SER A 144 12.94 16.53 17.90
N ALA A 145 12.16 15.62 18.46
CA ALA A 145 10.75 15.46 18.13
C ALA A 145 9.93 15.39 19.40
N GLN A 146 8.74 15.97 19.34
CA GLN A 146 7.71 15.89 20.36
C GLN A 146 6.49 15.20 19.77
N VAL A 147 5.93 14.25 20.51
CA VAL A 147 4.71 13.53 20.15
C VAL A 147 3.70 13.65 21.29
N ASN A 148 2.55 14.24 20.98
CA ASN A 148 1.45 14.44 21.91
C ASN A 148 0.40 13.38 21.64
N ILE A 149 0.34 12.40 22.54
CA ILE A 149 -0.61 11.30 22.50
C ILE A 149 -1.83 11.74 23.32
N PRO A 150 -2.99 11.92 22.68
CA PRO A 150 -4.21 12.29 23.40
C PRO A 150 -4.63 11.15 24.32
N ARG A 151 -5.50 11.47 25.29
CA ARG A 151 -6.12 10.45 26.14
C ARG A 151 -6.79 9.38 25.27
N LEU A 152 -6.41 8.13 25.47
CA LEU A 152 -6.97 6.99 24.78
C LEU A 152 -8.09 6.38 25.62
N LEU A 153 -9.29 6.33 25.05
CA LEU A 153 -10.49 5.77 25.63
C LEU A 153 -10.95 4.60 24.76
N ARG A 154 -11.03 3.42 25.38
CA ARG A 154 -11.47 2.21 24.70
C ARG A 154 -12.86 2.39 24.10
N ASP A 155 -13.06 1.85 22.91
CA ASP A 155 -14.31 1.88 22.12
C ASP A 155 -14.78 3.28 21.67
N ILE A 156 -14.04 4.34 22.01
CA ILE A 156 -14.30 5.71 21.55
C ILE A 156 -13.28 6.10 20.49
N ASN A 157 -12.00 6.17 20.89
CA ASN A 157 -10.90 6.57 20.01
C ASN A 157 -9.74 5.58 20.01
N PHE A 158 -9.84 4.52 20.82
CA PHE A 158 -8.87 3.45 20.92
C PHE A 158 -9.56 2.09 20.79
N PHE A 159 -9.16 1.31 19.79
CA PHE A 159 -9.74 0.02 19.43
C PHE A 159 -8.64 -1.05 19.47
N PRO A 160 -8.16 -1.44 20.66
CA PRO A 160 -7.09 -2.41 20.81
C PRO A 160 -7.53 -3.81 20.36
N ASN A 161 -6.55 -4.65 20.04
CA ASN A 161 -6.82 -6.07 19.87
C ASN A 161 -7.17 -6.70 21.22
N ASN A 162 -8.43 -7.14 21.37
CA ASN A 162 -8.96 -7.70 22.61
C ASN A 162 -8.25 -8.99 23.08
N LYS A 163 -7.33 -9.56 22.28
CA LYS A 163 -6.51 -10.70 22.68
C LYS A 163 -5.39 -10.34 23.67
N HIS A 164 -5.06 -9.06 23.81
CA HIS A 164 -3.94 -8.60 24.64
C HIS A 164 -4.42 -7.65 25.73
N THR A 165 -3.92 -7.87 26.95
CA THR A 165 -4.39 -7.15 28.13
C THR A 165 -3.61 -5.86 28.39
N ARG A 166 -2.39 -5.76 27.85
CA ARG A 166 -1.51 -4.59 28.02
C ARG A 166 -1.13 -3.99 26.67
N PHE A 167 -0.93 -2.68 26.65
CA PHE A 167 -0.36 -1.97 25.51
C PHE A 167 0.55 -0.83 25.97
N ARG A 168 1.46 -0.40 25.10
CA ARG A 168 2.25 0.82 25.26
C ARG A 168 2.45 1.48 23.91
N MET A 169 2.74 2.77 23.94
CA MET A 169 3.12 3.54 22.77
C MET A 169 4.64 3.51 22.65
N VAL A 170 5.13 3.27 21.44
CA VAL A 170 6.55 3.31 21.11
C VAL A 170 6.72 4.40 20.08
N VAL A 171 7.57 5.37 20.37
CA VAL A 171 7.94 6.43 19.44
C VAL A 171 9.41 6.30 19.14
N CYS A 172 9.78 6.49 17.88
CA CYS A 172 11.17 6.37 17.46
C CYS A 172 11.53 7.47 16.45
N LEU A 173 12.71 8.07 16.65
CA LEU A 173 13.27 9.13 15.82
C LEU A 173 14.60 8.63 15.22
N GLY A 174 14.65 8.51 13.90
CA GLY A 174 15.84 8.04 13.19
C GLY A 174 16.32 9.04 12.12
N ILE A 175 17.62 9.01 11.84
CA ILE A 175 18.22 9.79 10.76
C ILE A 175 18.30 8.91 9.51
N VAL A 176 17.71 9.37 8.41
CA VAL A 176 17.77 8.71 7.11
C VAL A 176 18.61 9.56 6.15
N PRO A 177 19.75 9.07 5.66
CA PRO A 177 20.60 9.83 4.76
C PRO A 177 20.08 9.78 3.32
N ASP A 178 20.38 10.82 2.55
CA ASP A 178 20.16 10.82 1.11
C ASP A 178 21.22 10.00 0.38
N PHE A 179 20.86 9.37 -0.74
CA PHE A 179 21.80 8.56 -1.51
C PHE A 179 22.16 9.22 -2.82
N THR A 180 23.46 9.27 -3.13
CA THR A 180 23.97 9.79 -4.41
C THR A 180 24.75 8.72 -5.16
N PHE A 181 24.83 8.86 -6.48
CA PHE A 181 25.60 7.93 -7.30
C PHE A 181 27.07 8.35 -7.35
N ASN A 182 27.97 7.46 -6.91
CA ASN A 182 29.41 7.66 -7.03
C ASN A 182 29.89 7.12 -8.40
N PRO A 183 30.32 7.98 -9.34
CA PRO A 183 30.73 7.55 -10.68
C PRO A 183 32.02 6.73 -10.69
N VAL A 184 32.92 6.95 -9.71
CA VAL A 184 34.20 6.23 -9.61
C VAL A 184 33.98 4.78 -9.20
N LYS A 185 33.09 4.56 -8.23
CA LYS A 185 32.78 3.20 -7.71
C LYS A 185 31.63 2.52 -8.45
N GLY A 186 30.89 3.26 -9.28
CA GLY A 186 29.69 2.78 -9.97
C GLY A 186 28.58 2.34 -9.02
N LYS A 187 28.46 2.98 -7.86
CA LYS A 187 27.56 2.55 -6.78
C LYS A 187 26.89 3.75 -6.13
N TYR A 188 25.65 3.53 -5.67
CA TYR A 188 24.99 4.42 -4.74
C TYR A 188 25.57 4.28 -3.34
N GLU A 189 25.89 5.41 -2.72
CA GLU A 189 26.47 5.53 -1.39
C GLU A 189 25.72 6.62 -0.60
N PRO A 190 25.58 6.46 0.72
CA PRO A 190 25.18 7.55 1.60
C PRO A 190 26.31 8.59 1.71
N PRO A 191 26.08 9.75 2.35
CA PRO A 191 27.10 10.74 2.62
C PRO A 191 28.25 10.14 3.44
N ALA A 192 29.47 10.66 3.26
CA ALA A 192 30.67 10.09 3.87
C ALA A 192 30.65 10.10 5.41
N TRP A 193 29.90 11.03 6.01
CA TRP A 193 29.74 11.12 7.46
C TRP A 193 28.75 10.09 8.03
N TYR A 194 27.91 9.49 7.20
CA TYR A 194 26.87 8.58 7.68
C TYR A 194 27.44 7.19 7.97
N ASP A 195 27.18 6.68 9.17
CA ASP A 195 27.54 5.34 9.59
C ASP A 195 26.28 4.48 9.79
N SER A 196 26.27 3.28 9.22
CA SER A 196 25.21 2.27 9.42
C SER A 196 25.05 1.79 10.88
N ARG A 197 25.94 2.19 11.79
CA ARG A 197 25.82 1.97 13.23
C ARG A 197 24.92 2.98 13.94
N TYR A 198 24.49 4.05 13.27
CA TYR A 198 23.52 4.98 13.84
C TYR A 198 22.22 4.27 14.12
N ASP A 199 21.85 4.17 15.39
CA ASP A 199 20.57 3.59 15.80
C ASP A 199 19.52 4.70 15.95
N ALA A 200 18.26 4.29 15.96
CA ALA A 200 17.16 5.22 16.10
C ALA A 200 16.80 5.39 17.57
N GLU A 201 16.69 6.65 18.02
CA GLU A 201 16.30 6.95 19.39
C GLU A 201 14.88 6.51 19.63
N THR A 202 14.65 5.77 20.72
CA THR A 202 13.35 5.16 20.99
C THR A 202 12.88 5.47 22.41
N VAL A 203 11.66 6.00 22.51
CA VAL A 203 11.01 6.29 23.80
C VAL A 203 9.72 5.49 23.90
N TYR A 204 9.48 4.98 25.11
CA TYR A 204 8.33 4.14 25.43
C TYR A 204 7.43 4.87 26.42
N SER A 205 6.13 4.79 26.21
CA SER A 205 5.20 5.07 27.30
C SER A 205 5.26 3.93 28.34
N PRO A 206 4.73 4.16 29.55
CA PRO A 206 4.38 3.07 30.46
C PRO A 206 3.44 2.05 29.82
N TRP A 207 3.41 0.85 30.40
CA TRP A 207 2.41 -0.15 30.05
C TRP A 207 1.05 0.21 30.64
N TYR A 208 0.05 0.33 29.79
CA TYR A 208 -1.34 0.58 30.17
C TYR A 208 -2.19 -0.68 30.01
N ALA A 209 -3.29 -0.76 30.77
CA ALA A 209 -4.28 -1.81 30.57
C ALA A 209 -5.13 -1.48 29.33
N ALA A 210 -5.18 -2.38 28.35
CA ALA A 210 -5.91 -2.17 27.10
C ALA A 210 -7.39 -1.85 27.30
N LEU A 211 -8.00 -2.43 28.34
CA LEU A 211 -9.40 -2.19 28.70
C LEU A 211 -9.66 -0.79 29.29
N LYS A 212 -8.66 -0.17 29.91
CA LYS A 212 -8.79 1.16 30.54
C LYS A 212 -8.35 2.30 29.62
N GLY A 213 -7.57 2.00 28.58
CA GLY A 213 -6.92 3.00 27.74
C GLY A 213 -5.74 3.67 28.45
N SER A 214 -5.40 4.90 28.05
CA SER A 214 -4.27 5.65 28.61
C SER A 214 -4.65 7.10 28.91
N PRO A 215 -3.99 7.75 29.89
CA PRO A 215 -4.04 9.21 30.00
C PRO A 215 -3.38 9.86 28.78
N GLU A 216 -3.54 11.18 28.69
CA GLU A 216 -2.73 12.00 27.79
C GLU A 216 -1.25 11.89 28.17
N ALA A 217 -0.38 11.83 27.16
CA ALA A 217 1.06 11.71 27.35
C ALA A 217 1.82 12.49 26.28
N THR A 218 2.92 13.12 26.69
CA THR A 218 3.87 13.78 25.79
C THR A 218 5.18 12.99 25.82
N LEU A 219 5.66 12.58 24.65
CA LEU A 219 6.94 11.88 24.49
C LEU A 219 7.89 12.77 23.71
N ASN A 220 9.06 13.04 24.29
CA ASN A 220 10.11 13.85 23.67
C ASN A 220 11.29 12.94 23.33
N LEU A 221 11.87 13.15 22.16
CA LEU A 221 13.03 12.43 21.65
C LEU A 221 14.04 13.44 21.15
N THR A 222 15.32 13.19 21.35
CA THR A 222 16.41 14.00 20.78
C THR A 222 17.46 13.04 20.27
N ALA A 223 17.81 13.15 18.98
CA ALA A 223 18.87 12.34 18.40
C ALA A 223 20.24 12.90 18.82
N ASP A 224 21.12 12.05 19.32
CA ASP A 224 22.46 12.47 19.77
C ASP A 224 23.37 12.88 18.61
N GLN A 225 23.22 12.21 17.46
CA GLN A 225 24.09 12.37 16.30
C GLN A 225 23.87 13.71 15.59
N VAL A 226 24.95 14.44 15.32
CA VAL A 226 24.92 15.75 14.64
C VAL A 226 25.42 15.57 13.19
N PRO A 227 24.53 15.48 12.19
CA PRO A 227 24.95 15.50 10.80
C PRO A 227 25.67 16.82 10.46
N PRO A 228 26.79 16.78 9.71
CA PRO A 228 27.55 17.97 9.35
C PRO A 228 26.96 18.74 8.16
N ASP A 229 25.97 18.18 7.46
CA ASP A 229 25.36 18.77 6.28
C ASP A 229 23.85 18.49 6.21
N ASP A 230 23.20 18.98 5.16
CA ASP A 230 21.76 18.88 4.98
C ASP A 230 21.27 17.61 4.27
N SER A 231 22.16 16.67 3.96
CA SER A 231 21.83 15.47 3.16
C SER A 231 21.17 14.35 3.98
N TYR A 232 20.25 14.72 4.86
CA TYR A 232 19.51 13.82 5.73
C TYR A 232 18.07 14.26 5.99
N SER A 233 17.25 13.29 6.35
CA SER A 233 15.89 13.46 6.84
C SER A 233 15.75 12.90 8.25
N LEU A 234 14.97 13.57 9.10
CA LEU A 234 14.54 13.00 10.38
C LEU A 234 13.22 12.27 10.17
N MET A 235 13.20 10.97 10.47
CA MET A 235 12.03 10.13 10.35
C MET A 235 11.47 9.83 11.74
N LEU A 236 10.26 10.33 12.00
CA LEU A 236 9.52 10.08 13.23
C LEU A 236 8.49 8.98 13.00
N THR A 237 8.50 7.97 13.87
CA THR A 237 7.60 6.82 13.79
C THR A 237 6.89 6.58 15.11
N ILE A 238 5.69 6.01 15.03
CA ILE A 238 4.91 5.61 16.19
C ILE A 238 4.35 4.20 16.00
N GLY A 239 4.23 3.47 17.09
CA GLY A 239 3.53 2.20 17.13
C GLY A 239 2.79 1.96 18.43
N VAL A 240 1.73 1.17 18.33
CA VAL A 240 1.03 0.56 19.47
C VAL A 240 1.58 -0.84 19.64
N GLN A 241 2.32 -1.06 20.72
CA GLN A 241 2.85 -2.38 21.06
C GLN A 241 1.95 -3.05 22.09
N PHE A 242 1.46 -4.25 21.77
CA PHE A 242 0.74 -5.07 22.74
C PHE A 242 1.68 -5.96 23.54
N GLY A 243 1.26 -6.24 24.76
CA GLY A 243 1.99 -7.07 25.71
C GLY A 243 1.10 -8.09 26.38
N SER A 244 1.71 -9.22 26.74
CA SER A 244 1.10 -10.23 27.59
C SER A 244 1.78 -10.19 28.97
N PRO A 245 1.01 -10.31 30.06
CA PRO A 245 1.59 -10.42 31.39
C PRO A 245 2.35 -11.75 31.50
N MET A 246 3.56 -11.70 32.04
CA MET A 246 4.34 -12.87 32.47
C MET A 246 4.34 -12.96 33.99
N GLU A 247 5.05 -13.93 34.54
CA GLU A 247 5.34 -14.03 35.97
C GLU A 247 6.10 -12.77 36.45
N ASP A 248 5.96 -12.42 37.74
CA ASP A 248 6.61 -11.28 38.41
C ASP A 248 6.25 -9.86 37.90
N ASP A 249 5.02 -9.65 37.40
CA ASP A 249 4.51 -8.35 36.90
C ASP A 249 5.28 -7.78 35.69
N VAL A 250 6.12 -8.60 35.06
CA VAL A 250 6.83 -8.26 33.82
C VAL A 250 5.89 -8.43 32.63
N VAL A 251 5.81 -7.42 31.77
CA VAL A 251 5.02 -7.48 30.54
C VAL A 251 5.94 -7.74 29.35
N ALA A 252 5.73 -8.86 28.66
CA ALA A 252 6.49 -9.20 27.46
C ALA A 252 5.77 -8.72 26.19
N PRO A 253 6.50 -8.11 25.24
CA PRO A 253 5.92 -7.65 23.98
C PRO A 253 5.51 -8.84 23.09
N VAL A 254 4.32 -8.76 22.52
CA VAL A 254 3.81 -9.78 21.60
C VAL A 254 4.25 -9.46 20.18
N LYS A 255 4.91 -10.43 19.54
CA LYS A 255 5.39 -10.30 18.16
C LYS A 255 4.21 -10.25 17.18
N ARG A 256 4.24 -9.29 16.26
CA ARG A 256 3.31 -9.09 15.14
C ARG A 256 1.84 -8.91 15.56
N ALA A 257 1.61 -8.40 16.77
CA ALA A 257 0.27 -8.12 17.27
C ALA A 257 -0.10 -6.63 17.23
N GLY A 258 0.91 -5.75 17.12
CA GLY A 258 0.76 -4.30 17.15
C GLY A 258 0.43 -3.68 15.80
N ALA A 259 0.46 -2.35 15.79
CA ALA A 259 0.33 -1.55 14.58
C ALA A 259 1.31 -0.37 14.64
N ALA A 260 1.93 -0.02 13.53
CA ALA A 260 2.90 1.09 13.46
C ALA A 260 2.80 1.87 12.16
N LYS A 261 3.24 3.13 12.19
CA LYS A 261 3.33 4.01 11.02
C LYS A 261 4.48 5.01 11.14
N ILE A 262 4.92 5.54 10.01
CA ILE A 262 5.73 6.75 9.96
C ILE A 262 4.79 7.93 10.19
N LEU A 263 4.99 8.70 11.27
CA LEU A 263 4.17 9.87 11.58
C LEU A 263 4.47 11.01 10.63
N GLY A 264 5.76 11.30 10.47
CA GLY A 264 6.24 12.44 9.72
C GLY A 264 7.72 12.32 9.42
N ILE A 265 8.14 13.07 8.41
CA ILE A 265 9.54 13.21 8.03
C ILE A 265 9.85 14.70 7.93
N ALA A 266 10.94 15.13 8.54
CA ALA A 266 11.47 16.48 8.37
C ALA A 266 12.68 16.44 7.43
N GLY A 267 12.60 17.21 6.35
CA GLY A 267 13.67 17.42 5.38
C GLY A 267 14.11 18.88 5.32
N VAL A 268 14.93 19.25 4.34
CA VAL A 268 15.48 20.62 4.19
C VAL A 268 14.39 21.66 3.90
N ASN A 269 13.34 21.27 3.18
CA ASN A 269 12.25 22.16 2.78
C ASN A 269 10.93 21.92 3.56
N GLY A 270 10.96 21.08 4.60
CA GLY A 270 9.77 20.66 5.34
C GLY A 270 9.55 21.49 6.60
N GLY A 271 8.94 22.67 6.44
CA GLY A 271 8.31 23.37 7.57
C GLY A 271 7.15 22.54 8.13
N THR A 272 7.11 22.41 9.44
CA THR A 272 6.07 21.71 10.22
C THR A 272 4.73 22.40 10.07
N ASP A 273 3.80 21.83 9.31
CA ASP A 273 2.37 22.03 9.52
C ASP A 273 1.65 20.69 9.27
N GLY A 274 0.98 20.20 10.31
CA GLY A 274 0.28 18.93 10.34
C GLY A 274 -1.03 18.93 9.55
N GLU A 275 -0.99 19.24 8.25
CA GLU A 275 -2.08 18.92 7.34
C GLU A 275 -1.67 17.80 6.39
N SER A 276 -2.28 16.64 6.59
CA SER A 276 -2.21 15.51 5.69
C SER A 276 -2.78 15.89 4.32
N LEU A 277 -1.91 16.32 3.40
CA LEU A 277 -2.25 16.34 1.98
C LEU A 277 -2.39 14.89 1.51
N SER A 278 -3.64 14.45 1.38
CA SER A 278 -4.01 13.17 0.77
C SER A 278 -3.59 13.18 -0.70
N VAL A 279 -2.46 12.55 -1.03
CA VAL A 279 -2.12 12.26 -2.41
C VAL A 279 -2.94 11.03 -2.85
N PRO A 280 -3.83 11.14 -3.86
CA PRO A 280 -4.57 9.99 -4.35
C PRO A 280 -3.61 9.01 -5.03
N LEU A 281 -3.59 7.78 -4.53
CA LEU A 281 -2.82 6.65 -5.06
C LEU A 281 -3.52 6.06 -6.30
N ASN A 282 -3.78 6.88 -7.32
CA ASN A 282 -4.24 6.42 -8.63
C ASN A 282 -3.09 6.61 -9.63
N ALA A 283 -2.20 5.63 -9.71
CA ALA A 283 -1.33 5.47 -10.87
C ALA A 283 -2.05 4.52 -11.82
N GLU A 284 -2.59 5.10 -12.88
CA GLU A 284 -3.11 4.39 -14.05
C GLU A 284 -2.02 3.46 -14.60
N HIS A 285 -2.46 2.30 -15.10
CA HIS A 285 -1.63 1.36 -15.82
C HIS A 285 -1.18 1.99 -17.14
N GLU A 286 0.00 2.60 -17.17
CA GLU A 286 0.67 2.93 -18.42
C GLU A 286 1.46 1.68 -18.85
N GLU A 287 0.90 0.94 -19.81
CA GLU A 287 1.57 -0.18 -20.48
C GLU A 287 2.87 0.30 -21.12
N ILE A 288 3.98 -0.29 -20.72
CA ILE A 288 5.27 -0.09 -21.36
C ILE A 288 5.22 -0.79 -22.72
N GLY A 289 5.00 0.00 -23.77
CA GLY A 289 5.11 -0.46 -25.16
C GLY A 289 6.52 -0.97 -25.45
N ILE A 290 6.63 -2.28 -25.69
CA ILE A 290 7.83 -2.91 -26.28
C ILE A 290 7.58 -2.94 -27.80
N PRO A 291 8.49 -2.41 -28.64
CA PRO A 291 8.30 -2.46 -30.09
C PRO A 291 8.34 -3.91 -30.59
N SER A 292 7.29 -4.32 -31.31
CA SER A 292 7.16 -5.65 -31.91
C SER A 292 7.87 -5.68 -33.27
N GLU A 293 9.05 -6.28 -33.34
CA GLU A 293 9.61 -6.72 -34.61
C GLU A 293 10.50 -7.94 -34.40
N ALA A 294 9.88 -9.12 -34.53
CA ALA A 294 10.52 -10.38 -34.93
C ALA A 294 9.39 -11.41 -35.14
N ALA A 295 8.83 -11.39 -36.36
CA ALA A 295 7.89 -12.39 -36.83
C ALA A 295 8.56 -13.77 -36.88
N HIS A 296 7.93 -14.77 -36.28
CA HIS A 296 8.05 -16.16 -36.68
C HIS A 296 6.64 -16.73 -36.85
N THR A 297 6.46 -17.29 -38.04
CA THR A 297 5.23 -17.74 -38.69
C THR A 297 4.47 -18.77 -37.84
N ARG A 298 3.19 -18.51 -37.57
CA ARG A 298 2.21 -19.52 -37.13
C ARG A 298 1.29 -19.84 -38.31
N PRO A 299 0.86 -21.11 -38.48
CA PRO A 299 -0.01 -21.51 -39.57
C PRO A 299 -1.40 -20.88 -39.40
N GLU A 300 -2.02 -20.52 -40.53
CA GLU A 300 -3.39 -20.03 -40.62
C GLU A 300 -4.36 -21.09 -40.05
N MET A 301 -5.08 -20.73 -38.98
CA MET A 301 -6.32 -21.40 -38.59
C MET A 301 -7.47 -20.48 -39.00
N GLU A 302 -8.40 -21.04 -39.76
CA GLU A 302 -9.63 -20.42 -40.22
C GLU A 302 -10.42 -19.77 -39.08
N ALA A 303 -11.03 -18.62 -39.38
CA ALA A 303 -11.91 -17.91 -38.47
C ALA A 303 -13.12 -18.78 -38.10
N VAL A 304 -13.16 -19.25 -36.85
CA VAL A 304 -14.37 -19.77 -36.22
C VAL A 304 -15.19 -18.58 -35.76
N ALA A 305 -16.44 -18.50 -36.21
CA ALA A 305 -17.40 -17.48 -35.81
C ALA A 305 -17.63 -17.50 -34.29
N ASP A 306 -17.63 -16.32 -33.66
CA ASP A 306 -17.98 -16.14 -32.26
C ASP A 306 -19.44 -16.58 -32.01
N ASP A 307 -19.60 -17.55 -31.11
CA ASP A 307 -20.89 -18.05 -30.60
C ASP A 307 -21.49 -17.00 -29.64
N PRO A 308 -22.72 -16.49 -29.85
CA PRO A 308 -23.25 -15.34 -29.10
C PRO A 308 -23.60 -15.60 -27.63
N ASP A 309 -23.26 -16.76 -27.05
CA ASP A 309 -23.68 -17.18 -25.71
C ASP A 309 -22.57 -17.21 -24.63
N GLU A 310 -21.31 -16.86 -24.95
CA GLU A 310 -20.25 -16.75 -23.92
C GLU A 310 -20.11 -15.32 -23.36
N GLY A 311 -20.74 -15.09 -22.20
CA GLY A 311 -20.53 -13.89 -21.39
C GLY A 311 -19.15 -13.83 -20.71
N PRO A 312 -18.69 -12.64 -20.26
CA PRO A 312 -17.36 -12.46 -19.66
C PRO A 312 -17.21 -13.17 -18.31
N SER A 313 -15.98 -13.63 -18.00
CA SER A 313 -15.66 -14.39 -16.78
C SER A 313 -15.97 -13.63 -15.48
N ILE A 314 -16.67 -14.30 -14.56
CA ILE A 314 -17.20 -13.76 -13.30
C ILE A 314 -16.12 -13.67 -12.20
N SER A 315 -16.00 -12.52 -11.55
CA SER A 315 -15.24 -12.29 -10.30
C SER A 315 -16.14 -12.58 -9.09
N SER A 316 -15.63 -13.31 -8.09
CA SER A 316 -16.39 -13.88 -6.95
C SER A 316 -16.99 -12.89 -5.94
N ARG A 317 -17.16 -11.61 -6.29
CA ARG A 317 -17.77 -10.58 -5.44
C ARG A 317 -19.02 -9.91 -6.01
N TYR A 318 -19.43 -10.26 -7.23
CA TYR A 318 -20.57 -9.61 -7.89
C TYR A 318 -21.46 -10.64 -8.57
N CYS A 319 -22.77 -10.56 -8.34
CA CYS A 319 -23.75 -11.28 -9.16
C CYS A 319 -24.25 -10.31 -10.23
N MET A 320 -23.90 -10.58 -11.49
CA MET A 320 -24.29 -9.75 -12.62
C MET A 320 -25.42 -10.48 -13.34
N LYS A 321 -26.63 -9.91 -13.37
CA LYS A 321 -27.75 -10.48 -14.13
C LYS A 321 -27.87 -9.72 -15.44
N TYR A 322 -27.65 -10.41 -16.55
CA TYR A 322 -27.85 -9.86 -17.88
C TYR A 322 -29.35 -9.77 -18.18
N VAL A 323 -29.80 -8.61 -18.66
CA VAL A 323 -31.13 -8.45 -19.26
C VAL A 323 -30.89 -8.03 -20.71
N PRO A 324 -31.31 -8.82 -21.71
CA PRO A 324 -31.05 -8.49 -23.10
C PRO A 324 -31.78 -7.19 -23.48
N ALA A 325 -31.05 -6.27 -24.11
CA ALA A 325 -31.61 -5.04 -24.66
C ALA A 325 -32.27 -5.31 -26.02
N SER A 326 -33.39 -4.63 -26.28
CA SER A 326 -34.07 -4.66 -27.58
C SER A 326 -33.16 -4.18 -28.72
N ALA A 327 -33.23 -4.89 -29.86
CA ALA A 327 -32.27 -4.87 -30.96
C ALA A 327 -32.13 -3.54 -31.74
N SER A 328 -32.80 -2.46 -31.35
CA SER A 328 -32.83 -1.20 -32.13
C SER A 328 -31.88 -0.09 -31.66
N THR A 329 -31.23 -0.21 -30.50
CA THR A 329 -30.48 0.94 -29.92
C THR A 329 -29.01 0.69 -29.57
N GLY A 330 -28.48 -0.54 -29.69
CA GLY A 330 -27.05 -0.83 -29.46
C GLY A 330 -26.52 -0.55 -28.04
N THR A 331 -27.35 -0.08 -27.10
CA THR A 331 -26.98 0.24 -25.73
C THR A 331 -26.99 -1.01 -24.85
N ARG A 332 -25.87 -1.30 -24.17
CA ARG A 332 -25.76 -2.35 -23.16
C ARG A 332 -25.99 -1.76 -21.77
N VAL A 333 -26.97 -2.28 -21.03
CA VAL A 333 -27.26 -1.88 -19.64
C VAL A 333 -26.77 -2.99 -18.71
N TYR A 334 -25.94 -2.64 -17.74
CA TYR A 334 -25.39 -3.57 -16.75
C TYR A 334 -25.99 -3.25 -15.38
N THR A 335 -26.61 -4.26 -14.75
CA THR A 335 -27.15 -4.14 -13.40
C THR A 335 -26.18 -4.76 -12.41
N TYR A 336 -25.76 -3.98 -11.41
CA TYR A 336 -24.90 -4.44 -10.31
C TYR A 336 -25.70 -4.49 -9.00
N ALA A 337 -25.71 -5.64 -8.33
CA ALA A 337 -26.15 -5.76 -6.94
C ALA A 337 -24.91 -5.85 -6.03
N MET A 338 -24.87 -5.02 -4.96
CA MET A 338 -23.83 -5.12 -3.93
C MET A 338 -24.38 -5.83 -2.69
N ASP A 339 -23.54 -6.65 -2.05
CA ASP A 339 -23.71 -7.32 -0.77
C ASP A 339 -25.03 -8.10 -0.54
N VAL A 340 -25.02 -9.36 -0.98
CA VAL A 340 -25.91 -10.40 -0.42
C VAL A 340 -25.03 -11.44 0.27
N PRO A 341 -25.16 -11.66 1.60
CA PRO A 341 -24.41 -12.70 2.29
C PRO A 341 -24.72 -14.06 1.65
N ALA A 342 -23.66 -14.77 1.26
CA ALA A 342 -23.75 -16.02 0.52
C ALA A 342 -24.39 -17.12 1.38
N LYS A 343 -25.73 -17.28 1.29
CA LYS A 343 -26.52 -18.52 1.48
C LYS A 343 -28.06 -18.31 1.59
N GLN A 344 -28.68 -17.39 0.85
CA GLN A 344 -30.15 -17.34 0.79
C GLN A 344 -30.68 -17.13 -0.64
N GLU A 345 -31.50 -18.06 -1.13
CA GLU A 345 -32.30 -17.90 -2.34
C GLU A 345 -33.35 -16.79 -2.13
N ILE A 346 -33.40 -15.83 -3.05
CA ILE A 346 -34.38 -14.74 -3.05
C ILE A 346 -35.39 -15.05 -4.16
N ALA A 347 -36.65 -15.28 -3.81
CA ALA A 347 -37.71 -15.65 -4.76
C ALA A 347 -38.29 -14.45 -5.54
N SER A 348 -38.27 -13.24 -4.98
CA SER A 348 -38.62 -11.99 -5.69
C SER A 348 -38.12 -10.74 -4.93
N ALA A 349 -37.91 -9.61 -5.62
CA ALA A 349 -37.41 -8.37 -5.03
C ALA A 349 -37.92 -7.14 -5.80
N GLU A 350 -38.17 -6.03 -5.10
CA GLU A 350 -38.74 -4.78 -5.66
C GLU A 350 -37.72 -3.63 -5.58
N ILE A 351 -37.60 -2.84 -6.67
CA ILE A 351 -36.63 -1.73 -6.77
C ILE A 351 -37.17 -0.53 -6.00
N VAL A 352 -36.41 -0.06 -5.01
CA VAL A 352 -36.81 1.04 -4.14
C VAL A 352 -36.18 2.37 -4.57
N GLU A 353 -34.95 2.35 -5.08
CA GLU A 353 -34.24 3.58 -5.44
C GLU A 353 -33.18 3.34 -6.52
N ALA A 354 -33.05 4.28 -7.46
CA ALA A 354 -32.02 4.25 -8.51
C ALA A 354 -31.18 5.53 -8.44
N VAL A 355 -29.88 5.36 -8.23
CA VAL A 355 -28.90 6.46 -8.21
C VAL A 355 -27.91 6.24 -9.35
N TYR A 356 -27.64 7.28 -10.13
CA TYR A 356 -26.63 7.21 -11.19
C TYR A 356 -25.48 8.19 -10.92
N GLU A 357 -24.27 7.72 -11.19
CA GLU A 357 -23.05 8.52 -11.18
C GLU A 357 -22.45 8.54 -12.59
N THR A 358 -22.29 9.73 -13.15
CA THR A 358 -21.55 9.95 -14.40
C THR A 358 -20.11 10.29 -14.05
N THR A 359 -19.15 9.55 -14.63
CA THR A 359 -17.72 9.82 -14.44
C THR A 359 -17.39 11.21 -15.00
N GLY A 360 -17.07 12.16 -14.11
CA GLY A 360 -16.60 13.50 -14.47
C GLY A 360 -17.48 14.69 -14.06
N SER A 361 -18.58 14.49 -13.32
CA SER A 361 -19.37 15.58 -12.74
C SER A 361 -19.71 15.28 -11.27
N ALA A 362 -19.48 16.26 -10.38
CA ALA A 362 -19.61 16.12 -8.92
C ALA A 362 -21.06 16.08 -8.39
N ALA A 363 -22.06 15.91 -9.25
CA ALA A 363 -23.46 15.90 -8.85
C ALA A 363 -24.07 14.50 -9.04
N SER A 364 -24.31 13.80 -7.93
CA SER A 364 -25.24 12.66 -7.89
C SER A 364 -26.67 13.17 -7.94
N LYS A 365 -27.53 12.53 -8.74
CA LYS A 365 -28.97 12.82 -8.78
C LYS A 365 -29.74 11.59 -8.31
N VAL A 366 -30.63 11.80 -7.35
CA VAL A 366 -31.53 10.79 -6.76
C VAL A 366 -32.91 10.97 -7.37
N LEU A 367 -33.53 9.89 -7.86
CA LEU A 367 -34.92 9.90 -8.35
C LEU A 367 -35.82 9.08 -7.40
N PRO A 368 -36.99 9.62 -6.97
CA PRO A 368 -37.93 8.89 -6.13
C PRO A 368 -38.70 7.81 -6.89
N ALA A 369 -39.13 6.77 -6.16
CA ALA A 369 -39.74 5.54 -6.68
C ALA A 369 -41.03 5.68 -7.50
N SER A 370 -41.70 6.84 -7.49
CA SER A 370 -43.03 7.01 -8.12
C SER A 370 -43.02 7.08 -9.65
N SER A 371 -41.86 6.99 -10.31
CA SER A 371 -41.73 6.94 -11.77
C SER A 371 -41.33 5.57 -12.33
N ALA A 372 -41.32 4.51 -11.52
CA ALA A 372 -40.83 3.17 -11.91
C ALA A 372 -41.75 2.35 -12.86
N GLY A 373 -42.84 2.95 -13.38
CA GLY A 373 -43.71 2.31 -14.38
C GLY A 373 -43.36 2.64 -15.84
N SER A 374 -42.59 3.70 -16.08
CA SER A 374 -42.13 4.06 -17.42
C SER A 374 -40.79 4.79 -17.32
N ILE A 375 -39.77 4.26 -17.98
CA ILE A 375 -38.46 4.91 -18.09
C ILE A 375 -38.67 6.33 -18.65
N PRO A 376 -38.43 7.42 -17.91
CA PRO A 376 -38.64 8.76 -18.42
C PRO A 376 -37.69 9.04 -19.59
N ALA A 377 -38.18 9.74 -20.60
CA ALA A 377 -37.43 10.14 -21.81
C ALA A 377 -36.09 10.87 -21.52
N ALA A 378 -35.85 11.30 -20.28
CA ALA A 378 -34.58 11.87 -19.82
C ALA A 378 -33.38 10.89 -19.89
N LEU A 379 -33.60 9.58 -20.03
CA LEU A 379 -32.54 8.57 -20.19
C LEU A 379 -31.98 8.46 -21.62
N MET A 380 -32.62 9.08 -22.62
CA MET A 380 -32.24 8.93 -24.03
C MET A 380 -31.08 9.84 -24.50
N THR A 381 -30.48 10.66 -23.62
CA THR A 381 -29.47 11.65 -24.05
C THR A 381 -28.22 11.67 -23.18
N ILE A 382 -27.65 10.50 -22.86
CA ILE A 382 -26.36 10.42 -22.16
C ILE A 382 -25.39 9.59 -23.01
N ARG A 383 -24.37 10.24 -23.58
CA ARG A 383 -23.41 9.68 -24.55
C ARG A 383 -22.12 9.10 -23.94
N ARG A 384 -22.01 8.93 -22.62
CA ARG A 384 -20.83 8.31 -21.97
C ARG A 384 -21.22 7.52 -20.72
N CYS A 385 -20.43 6.48 -20.42
CA CYS A 385 -20.63 5.47 -19.37
C CYS A 385 -21.20 6.04 -18.06
N ALA A 386 -22.32 5.49 -17.61
CA ALA A 386 -22.92 5.79 -16.31
C ALA A 386 -22.92 4.52 -15.44
N VAL A 387 -22.59 4.68 -14.16
CA VAL A 387 -22.72 3.61 -13.16
C VAL A 387 -24.08 3.79 -12.50
N VAL A 388 -24.93 2.77 -12.58
CA VAL A 388 -26.26 2.76 -11.94
C VAL A 388 -26.21 1.88 -10.69
N ARG A 389 -26.58 2.46 -9.55
CA ARG A 389 -26.69 1.80 -8.25
C ARG A 389 -28.18 1.65 -7.92
N LEU A 390 -28.63 0.41 -7.71
CA LEU A 390 -30.01 0.12 -7.34
C LEU A 390 -30.06 -0.34 -5.88
N MET A 391 -30.91 0.30 -5.07
CA MET A 391 -31.32 -0.24 -3.78
C MET A 391 -32.59 -1.07 -3.99
N VAL A 392 -32.54 -2.32 -3.56
CA VAL A 392 -33.64 -3.27 -3.70
C VAL A 392 -34.04 -3.72 -2.30
N ARG A 393 -35.35 -3.75 -2.02
CA ARG A 393 -35.89 -4.28 -0.76
C ARG A 393 -36.54 -5.63 -1.03
N LYS A 394 -36.34 -6.57 -0.10
CA LYS A 394 -36.98 -7.88 -0.13
C LYS A 394 -38.47 -7.70 0.21
N VAL A 395 -39.36 -8.24 -0.61
CA VAL A 395 -40.81 -8.31 -0.38
C VAL A 395 -41.16 -9.71 0.09
#